data_AF-A0A9E3K685-F1
#
_entry.id   AF-A0A9E3K685-F1
#
_cell.length_a   1.000
_cell.length_b   1.000
_cell.length_c   1.000
_cell.angle_alpha   90.00
_cell.angle_beta   90.00
_cell.angle_gamma   90.00
#
_symmetry.space_group_name_H-M   'P 1'
#
loop_
_entity.id
_entity.type
_entity.pdbx_description
1 polymer ?
#
loop_
_entity_poly.entity_id
_entity_poly.type
_entity_poly.pdbx_seq_one_letter_code
_entity_poly.pdbx_strand_id
1 'polypeptide(L)' 'FWTEDPHRKIVHEQFSAGTVPFEFTKNWKFTILNNENVWAKAVNRVVVDKWTPEKAVDEMIARIKQVAG' A
#
# COMPACT_ATOMS: atom_id res chain seq x y z
N PHE A 1 -27.03 -6.31 13.22
CA PHE A 1 -26.73 -6.10 11.78
C PHE A 1 -25.27 -6.34 11.39
N TRP A 2 -24.28 -5.51 11.76
CA TRP A 2 -22.87 -5.67 11.30
C TRP A 2 -22.09 -6.79 11.98
N THR A 3 -22.50 -7.19 13.19
CA THR A 3 -21.79 -8.17 14.02
C THR A 3 -22.46 -9.56 14.08
N GLU A 4 -23.64 -9.71 13.48
CA GLU A 4 -24.41 -10.97 13.46
C GLU A 4 -23.94 -11.93 12.36
N ASP A 5 -23.46 -11.39 11.23
CA ASP A 5 -22.83 -12.18 10.17
C ASP A 5 -21.33 -12.37 10.48
N PRO A 6 -20.80 -13.61 10.45
CA PRO A 6 -19.43 -13.88 10.85
C PRO A 6 -18.38 -13.22 9.93
N HIS A 7 -18.67 -13.04 8.64
CA HIS A 7 -17.74 -12.37 7.71
C HIS A 7 -17.72 -10.86 7.95
N ARG A 8 -18.89 -10.25 8.14
CA ARG A 8 -19.00 -8.81 8.46
C ARG A 8 -18.40 -8.49 9.82
N LYS A 9 -18.54 -9.40 10.78
CA LYS A 9 -17.91 -9.27 12.10
C LYS A 9 -16.38 -9.16 11.98
N ILE A 10 -15.73 -10.00 11.17
CA ILE A 10 -14.27 -9.94 10.95
C ILE A 10 -13.86 -8.59 10.33
N VAL A 11 -14.58 -8.13 9.30
CA VAL A 11 -14.29 -6.83 8.66
C VAL A 11 -14.48 -5.66 9.64
N HIS A 12 -15.56 -5.71 10.43
CA HIS A 12 -15.81 -4.72 11.48
C HIS A 12 -14.68 -4.73 12.52
N GLU A 13 -14.27 -5.89 13.02
CA GLU A 13 -13.16 -6.03 13.96
C GLU A 13 -11.85 -5.48 13.39
N GLN A 14 -11.52 -5.78 12.13
CA GLN A 14 -10.33 -5.25 11.47
C GLN A 14 -10.37 -3.72 11.35
N PHE A 15 -11.52 -3.15 10.96
CA PHE A 15 -11.67 -1.71 10.86
C PHE A 15 -11.59 -1.03 12.24
N SER A 16 -12.25 -1.60 13.24
CA SER A 16 -12.23 -1.11 14.62
C SER A 16 -10.86 -1.24 15.30
N ALA A 17 -10.01 -2.18 14.87
CA ALA A 17 -8.63 -2.30 15.35
C ALA A 17 -7.72 -1.14 14.92
N GLY A 18 -8.19 -0.28 14.00
CA GLY A 18 -7.52 0.93 13.58
C GLY A 18 -7.14 0.89 12.10
N THR A 19 -7.34 2.03 11.44
CA THR A 19 -7.00 2.21 10.03
C THR A 19 -6.16 3.46 9.85
N VAL A 20 -5.30 3.47 8.84
CA VAL A 20 -4.61 4.68 8.38
C VAL A 20 -5.21 5.12 7.05
N PRO A 21 -5.35 6.44 6.81
CA PRO A 21 -5.77 6.92 5.50
C PRO A 21 -4.67 6.67 4.48
N PHE A 22 -5.06 6.54 3.21
CA PHE A 22 -4.12 6.39 2.10
C PHE A 22 -3.22 7.62 1.97
N GLU A 23 -1.99 7.43 1.47
CA GLU A 23 -1.03 8.54 1.36
C GLU A 23 -1.49 9.68 0.43
N PHE A 24 -2.35 9.40 -0.55
CA PHE A 24 -2.91 10.44 -1.42
C PHE A 24 -3.83 11.42 -0.69
N THR A 25 -4.33 11.10 0.52
CA THR A 25 -5.08 12.05 1.34
C THR A 25 -4.16 13.08 2.00
N LYS A 26 -2.87 12.77 2.12
CA LYS A 26 -1.83 13.67 2.67
C LYS A 26 -1.10 14.42 1.56
N ASN A 27 -0.88 13.77 0.43
CA ASN A 27 -0.25 14.36 -0.75
C ASN A 27 -0.85 13.80 -2.03
N TRP A 28 -1.63 14.61 -2.75
CA TRP A 28 -2.35 14.19 -3.96
C TRP A 28 -1.45 13.60 -5.04
N LYS A 29 -0.14 13.94 -5.07
CA LYS A 29 0.82 13.38 -6.03
C LYS A 29 0.98 11.86 -5.89
N PHE A 30 0.60 11.27 -4.75
CA PHE A 30 0.53 9.82 -4.58
C PHE A 30 -0.54 9.14 -5.45
N THR A 31 -1.49 9.88 -6.03
CA THR A 31 -2.40 9.34 -7.07
C THR A 31 -1.63 8.89 -8.32
N ILE A 32 -0.59 9.63 -8.72
CA ILE A 32 0.29 9.28 -9.84
C ILE A 32 1.03 7.97 -9.53
N LEU A 33 1.60 7.88 -8.32
CA LEU A 33 2.32 6.70 -7.85
C LEU A 33 1.41 5.46 -7.76
N ASN A 34 0.14 5.63 -7.38
CA ASN A 34 -0.84 4.55 -7.37
C ASN A 34 -1.20 4.09 -8.78
N ASN A 35 -1.41 5.01 -9.73
CA ASN A 35 -1.60 4.67 -11.15
C ASN A 35 -0.38 3.93 -11.74
N GLU A 36 0.82 4.27 -11.29
CA GLU A 36 2.06 3.58 -11.65
C GLU A 36 2.23 2.21 -10.96
N ASN A 37 1.37 1.85 -10.02
CA ASN A 37 1.41 0.63 -9.23
C ASN A 37 2.77 0.42 -8.52
N VAL A 38 3.36 1.47 -7.95
CA VAL A 38 4.73 1.40 -7.39
C VAL A 38 4.88 0.35 -6.28
N TRP A 39 3.86 0.16 -5.43
CA TRP A 39 3.86 -0.88 -4.39
C TRP A 39 3.79 -2.28 -4.98
N ALA A 40 2.90 -2.52 -5.96
CA ALA A 40 2.79 -3.82 -6.59
C ALA A 40 4.05 -4.17 -7.40
N LYS A 41 4.70 -3.18 -8.02
CA LYS A 41 6.01 -3.35 -8.66
C LYS A 41 7.07 -3.78 -7.66
N ALA A 42 7.17 -3.12 -6.50
CA ALA A 42 8.11 -3.51 -5.45
C ALA A 42 7.88 -4.96 -4.96
N VAL A 43 6.61 -5.34 -4.74
CA VAL A 43 6.25 -6.72 -4.38
C VAL A 43 6.64 -7.70 -5.50
N ASN A 44 6.43 -7.33 -6.76
CA ASN A 44 6.81 -8.15 -7.91
C ASN A 44 8.34 -8.35 -7.99
N ARG A 45 9.14 -7.31 -7.72
CA ARG A 45 10.61 -7.43 -7.63
C ARG A 45 11.05 -8.50 -6.64
N VAL A 46 10.38 -8.60 -5.49
CA VAL A 46 10.71 -9.59 -4.47
C VAL A 46 10.21 -10.98 -4.88
N VAL A 47 8.93 -11.10 -5.25
CA VAL A 47 8.28 -12.40 -5.45
C VAL A 47 8.71 -13.06 -6.76
N VAL A 48 8.87 -12.28 -7.83
CA VAL A 48 9.18 -12.78 -9.17
C VAL A 48 10.67 -12.63 -9.46
N ASP A 49 11.20 -11.40 -9.38
CA ASP A 49 12.60 -11.12 -9.75
C ASP A 49 13.61 -11.56 -8.68
N LYS A 50 13.14 -12.04 -7.53
CA LYS A 50 13.95 -12.51 -6.39
C LYS A 50 14.94 -11.47 -5.86
N TRP A 51 14.61 -10.18 -5.98
CA TRP A 51 15.37 -9.13 -5.32
C TRP A 51 15.21 -9.23 -3.81
N THR A 52 16.20 -8.72 -3.07
CA THR A 52 16.02 -8.51 -1.64
C THR A 52 14.94 -7.45 -1.40
N PRO A 53 14.16 -7.55 -0.31
CA PRO A 53 13.15 -6.55 0.03
C PRO A 53 13.72 -5.13 0.09
N GLU A 54 14.93 -4.96 0.62
CA GLU A 54 15.59 -3.66 0.76
C GLU A 54 15.81 -3.01 -0.60
N LYS A 55 16.38 -3.74 -1.56
CA LYS A 55 16.62 -3.23 -2.91
C LYS A 55 15.33 -2.86 -3.64
N ALA A 56 14.28 -3.67 -3.50
CA ALA A 56 12.98 -3.39 -4.09
C ALA A 56 12.32 -2.14 -3.49
N VAL A 57 12.44 -1.97 -2.17
CA VAL A 57 11.94 -0.79 -1.46
C VAL A 57 12.76 0.45 -1.79
N ASP A 58 14.07 0.34 -1.95
CA ASP A 58 14.93 1.46 -2.39
C ASP A 58 14.52 1.98 -3.78
N GLU A 59 14.25 1.08 -4.74
CA GLU A 59 13.72 1.45 -6.07
C GLU A 59 12.37 2.19 -5.94
N MET A 60 11.46 1.67 -5.12
CA MET A 60 10.16 2.27 -4.87
C MET A 60 10.29 3.67 -4.23
N ILE A 61 11.10 3.81 -3.18
CA ILE A 61 11.32 5.08 -2.48
C ILE A 61 11.98 6.10 -3.41
N ALA A 62 12.93 5.69 -4.24
CA ALA A 62 13.54 6.57 -5.23
C ALA A 62 12.48 7.15 -6.18
N ARG A 63 11.53 6.33 -6.64
CA ARG A 63 10.42 6.81 -7.47
C ARG A 63 9.47 7.73 -6.71
N ILE A 64 9.14 7.39 -5.47
CA ILE A 64 8.29 8.25 -4.61
C ILE A 64 8.92 9.63 -4.45
N LYS A 65 10.23 9.70 -4.18
CA LYS A 65 10.96 10.97 -4.03
C LYS A 65 10.94 11.82 -5.30
N GLN A 66 11.05 11.22 -6.47
CA GLN A 66 10.97 11.95 -7.75
C GLN A 66 9.61 12.62 -7.97
N VAL A 67 8.53 12.02 -7.48
CA VAL A 67 7.16 12.52 -7.71
C VAL A 67 6.67 13.40 -6.56
N ALA A 68 6.94 12.99 -5.33
CA ALA A 68 6.31 13.52 -4.12
C ALA A 68 7.29 13.98 -3.02
N GLY A 69 8.60 13.81 -3.23
CA GLY A 69 9.66 14.25 -2.30
C GLY A 69 10.16 15.65 -2.57
#